data_AF-A0AAD7NA01-F1
#
_entry.id   AF-A0AAD7NA01-F1
#
_cell.length_a   1.000
_cell.length_b   1.000
_cell.length_c   1.000
_cell.angle_alpha   90.00
_cell.angle_beta   90.00
_cell.angle_gamma   90.00
#
_symmetry.space_group_name_H-M   'P 1'
#
loop_
_entity.id
_entity.type
_entity.pdbx_description
1 polymer ?
#
loop_
_entity_poly.entity_id
_entity_poly.type
_entity_poly.pdbx_seq_one_letter_code
_entity_poly.pdbx_strand_id
1 'polypeptide(L)'
;MSSSSSILSPAETLFELNVNTYVSITSFTILFYEYLLTLDQEILTYWGTGLTWATVLFYLNRYMSLVGSLPIVLESFWNTNNLNKLQACHILRTYHQYYAIAAQAFVAAILIMRTYALYERNRRLLFSMLAVAAAAAITGACLIFSGKGDSDALEKLLVEVGCASGLEISSSRRLGYAWTGMLVFDSMIFVLTALKALAASRAQRGGLIFLLIRDGSLYFLVMVASNCGNILSFMYAGPYVRGVGTTFTNVISSIMISRLMLNLRDHKHAGPQRTAESTTLYDAPISTVVEPYYALSTRGAVADEFMWHDDIYDEGRRISRGDP
;
A
#
# COMPACT_ATOMS: atom_id res chain seq x y z
N MET A 1 31.68 5.23 26.94
CA MET A 1 31.78 3.80 26.59
C MET A 1 31.85 3.71 25.08
N SER A 2 33.02 3.39 24.55
CA SER A 2 33.28 3.30 23.11
C SER A 2 32.53 2.11 22.52
N SER A 3 31.68 2.37 21.53
CA SER A 3 30.97 1.36 20.76
C SER A 3 31.97 0.68 19.82
N SER A 4 32.56 -0.41 20.28
CA SER A 4 33.29 -1.34 19.45
C SER A 4 32.36 -1.81 18.33
N SER A 5 32.65 -1.45 17.09
CA SER A 5 32.10 -2.11 15.91
C SER A 5 32.56 -3.56 15.96
N SER A 6 31.75 -4.45 16.53
CA SER A 6 31.95 -5.89 16.47
C SER A 6 31.90 -6.30 15.00
N ILE A 7 33.08 -6.56 14.43
CA ILE A 7 33.22 -7.13 13.10
C ILE A 7 32.54 -8.50 13.16
N LEU A 8 31.41 -8.63 12.46
CA LEU A 8 30.66 -9.88 12.37
C LEU A 8 31.57 -10.95 11.75
N SER A 9 31.44 -12.20 12.18
CA SER A 9 32.19 -13.28 11.53
C SER A 9 31.74 -13.43 10.06
N PRO A 10 32.59 -13.89 9.15
CA PRO A 10 32.21 -14.07 7.73
C PRO A 10 30.96 -14.95 7.55
N ALA A 11 30.77 -15.94 8.42
CA ALA A 11 29.60 -16.82 8.40
C ALA A 11 28.31 -16.10 8.81
N GLU A 12 28.35 -15.26 9.85
CA GLU A 12 27.20 -14.45 10.28
C GLU A 12 26.83 -13.41 9.23
N THR A 13 27.82 -12.77 8.60
CA THR A 13 27.58 -11.84 7.51
C THR A 13 26.85 -12.53 6.36
N LEU A 14 27.37 -13.67 5.89
CA LEU A 14 26.73 -14.43 4.82
C LEU A 14 25.31 -14.87 5.18
N PHE A 15 25.07 -15.27 6.44
CA PHE A 15 23.74 -15.60 6.92
C PHE A 15 22.78 -14.41 6.82
N GLU A 16 23.16 -13.23 7.34
CA GLU A 16 22.31 -12.04 7.28
C GLU A 16 22.01 -11.60 5.83
N LEU A 17 22.98 -11.72 4.93
CA LEU A 17 22.79 -11.44 3.51
C LEU A 17 21.79 -12.38 2.86
N ASN A 18 21.94 -13.68 3.11
CA ASN A 18 21.00 -14.68 2.59
C ASN A 18 19.59 -14.43 3.12
N VAL A 19 19.44 -14.08 4.40
CA VAL A 19 18.14 -13.71 4.98
C VAL A 19 17.54 -12.52 4.24
N ASN A 20 18.32 -11.46 3.99
CA ASN A 20 17.85 -10.28 3.27
C ASN A 20 17.38 -10.63 1.85
N THR A 21 18.20 -11.38 1.10
CA THR A 21 17.88 -11.83 -0.25
C THR A 21 16.63 -12.70 -0.27
N TYR A 22 16.51 -13.69 0.62
CA TYR A 22 15.35 -14.57 0.68
C TYR A 22 14.07 -13.83 1.04
N VAL A 23 14.10 -12.90 1.99
CA VAL A 23 12.92 -12.08 2.34
C VAL A 23 12.51 -11.20 1.16
N SER A 24 13.46 -10.59 0.46
CA SER A 24 13.19 -9.74 -0.71
C SER A 24 12.57 -10.53 -1.86
N ILE A 25 13.15 -11.69 -2.21
CA ILE A 25 12.61 -12.60 -3.24
C ILE A 25 11.23 -13.09 -2.85
N THR A 26 11.05 -13.55 -1.60
CA THR A 26 9.75 -14.02 -1.09
C THR A 26 8.69 -12.92 -1.19
N SER A 27 9.03 -11.68 -0.81
CA SER A 27 8.12 -10.54 -0.92
C SER A 27 7.67 -10.32 -2.36
N PHE A 28 8.61 -10.34 -3.31
CA PHE A 28 8.27 -10.20 -4.72
C PHE A 28 7.46 -11.39 -5.27
N THR A 29 7.79 -12.62 -4.88
CA THR A 29 7.02 -13.80 -5.26
C THR A 29 5.58 -13.69 -4.78
N ILE A 30 5.35 -13.26 -3.53
CA ILE A 30 4.01 -13.01 -3.00
C ILE A 30 3.29 -11.94 -3.83
N LEU A 31 3.95 -10.82 -4.13
CA LEU A 31 3.37 -9.76 -4.96
C LEU A 31 2.94 -10.27 -6.34
N PHE A 32 3.83 -11.01 -7.02
CA PHE A 32 3.58 -11.53 -8.35
C PHE A 32 2.48 -12.60 -8.34
N TYR A 33 2.51 -13.50 -7.35
CA TYR A 33 1.49 -14.52 -7.17
C TYR A 33 0.10 -13.90 -6.95
N GLU A 34 0.02 -12.88 -6.09
CA GLU A 34 -1.21 -12.14 -5.82
C GLU A 34 -1.73 -11.37 -7.04
N TYR A 35 -0.82 -10.84 -7.87
CA TYR A 35 -1.19 -10.24 -9.14
C TYR A 35 -1.88 -11.26 -10.05
N LEU A 36 -1.28 -12.44 -10.23
CA LEU A 36 -1.86 -13.50 -11.06
C LEU A 36 -3.22 -13.97 -10.53
N LEU A 37 -3.35 -14.14 -9.21
CA LEU A 37 -4.60 -14.60 -8.58
C LEU A 37 -5.76 -13.62 -8.70
N THR A 38 -5.49 -12.33 -8.89
CA THR A 38 -6.52 -11.28 -8.94
C THR A 38 -6.71 -10.69 -10.33
N LEU A 39 -6.00 -11.24 -11.32
CA LEU A 39 -6.02 -10.74 -12.70
C LEU A 39 -7.37 -10.97 -13.37
N ASP A 40 -8.02 -12.10 -13.10
CA ASP A 40 -9.37 -12.42 -13.57
C ASP A 40 -10.38 -11.36 -13.09
N GLN A 41 -10.36 -11.04 -11.80
CA GLN A 41 -11.22 -10.02 -11.20
C GLN A 41 -10.89 -8.63 -11.74
N GLU A 42 -9.60 -8.31 -11.93
CA GLU A 42 -9.15 -7.06 -12.52
C GLU A 42 -9.71 -6.86 -13.95
N ILE A 43 -9.60 -7.89 -14.79
CA ILE A 43 -10.09 -7.84 -16.18
C ILE A 43 -11.61 -7.58 -16.19
N LEU A 44 -12.36 -8.28 -15.34
CA LEU A 44 -13.82 -8.14 -15.27
C LEU A 44 -14.26 -6.77 -14.73
N THR A 45 -13.52 -6.20 -13.77
CA THR A 45 -13.97 -5.00 -13.02
C THR A 45 -13.37 -3.69 -13.50
N TYR A 46 -12.19 -3.70 -14.14
CA TYR A 46 -11.46 -2.48 -14.49
C TYR A 46 -11.14 -2.34 -15.98
N TRP A 47 -10.84 -3.42 -16.72
CA TRP A 47 -10.34 -3.32 -18.11
C TRP A 47 -11.38 -2.78 -19.11
N GLY A 48 -12.67 -3.07 -18.90
CA GLY A 48 -13.76 -2.60 -19.75
C GLY A 48 -14.47 -1.33 -19.27
N THR A 49 -14.00 -0.72 -18.18
CA THR A 49 -14.68 0.44 -17.55
C THR A 49 -14.04 1.76 -17.94
N GLY A 50 -14.81 2.85 -17.94
CA GLY A 50 -14.28 4.19 -18.19
C GLY A 50 -13.18 4.58 -17.19
N LEU A 51 -12.32 5.53 -17.60
CA LEU A 51 -11.27 6.10 -16.75
C LEU A 51 -11.91 6.95 -15.63
N THR A 52 -12.06 6.35 -14.46
CA THR A 52 -12.45 7.04 -13.22
C THR A 52 -11.22 7.29 -12.34
N TRP A 53 -11.31 8.24 -11.41
CA TRP A 53 -10.27 8.44 -10.39
C TRP A 53 -9.95 7.16 -9.61
N ALA A 54 -10.95 6.33 -9.30
CA ALA A 54 -10.74 5.05 -8.62
C ALA A 54 -9.98 4.03 -9.51
N THR A 55 -10.24 4.02 -10.82
CA THR A 55 -9.51 3.21 -11.80
C THR A 55 -8.04 3.63 -11.90
N VAL A 56 -7.79 4.95 -11.95
CA VAL A 56 -6.43 5.49 -11.99
C VAL A 56 -5.67 5.14 -10.72
N LEU A 57 -6.27 5.35 -9.54
CA LEU A 57 -5.64 5.02 -8.26
C LEU A 57 -5.34 3.51 -8.12
N PHE A 58 -6.24 2.65 -8.61
CA PHE A 58 -6.04 1.21 -8.60
C PHE A 58 -4.82 0.81 -9.44
N TYR A 59 -4.75 1.28 -10.68
CA TYR A 59 -3.63 0.97 -11.57
C TYR A 59 -2.32 1.57 -11.07
N LEU A 60 -2.33 2.80 -10.57
CA LEU A 60 -1.15 3.40 -9.96
C LEU A 60 -0.67 2.55 -8.79
N ASN A 61 -1.53 2.17 -7.83
CA ASN A 61 -1.15 1.32 -6.71
C ASN A 61 -0.47 0.03 -7.17
N ARG A 62 -1.17 -0.69 -8.07
CA ARG A 62 -0.87 -2.06 -8.46
C ARG A 62 0.39 -2.13 -9.32
N TYR A 63 0.47 -1.32 -10.37
CA TYR A 63 1.59 -1.33 -11.30
C TYR A 63 2.82 -0.60 -10.76
N MET A 64 2.65 0.46 -9.96
CA MET A 64 3.80 1.06 -9.25
C MET A 64 4.44 0.05 -8.30
N SER A 65 3.65 -0.80 -7.65
CA SER A 65 4.20 -1.81 -6.74
C SER A 65 4.94 -2.91 -7.47
N LEU A 66 4.36 -3.40 -8.58
CA LEU A 66 4.96 -4.44 -9.42
C LEU A 66 6.25 -3.95 -10.08
N VAL A 67 6.19 -2.83 -10.79
CA VAL A 67 7.34 -2.27 -11.51
C VAL A 67 8.38 -1.72 -10.55
N GLY A 68 7.95 -1.07 -9.46
CA GLY A 68 8.86 -0.46 -8.49
C GLY A 68 9.68 -1.45 -7.68
N SER A 69 9.19 -2.69 -7.52
CA SER A 69 9.92 -3.76 -6.84
C SER A 69 10.93 -4.47 -7.75
N LEU A 70 10.82 -4.34 -9.08
CA LEU A 70 11.69 -5.05 -10.04
C LEU A 70 13.18 -4.73 -9.86
N PRO A 71 13.63 -3.46 -9.75
CA PRO A 71 15.05 -3.15 -9.60
C PRO A 71 15.67 -3.79 -8.35
N ILE A 72 14.92 -3.88 -7.25
CA ILE A 72 15.34 -4.47 -5.98
C ILE A 72 15.60 -5.97 -6.14
N VAL A 73 14.74 -6.65 -6.89
CA VAL A 73 14.88 -8.09 -7.13
C VAL A 73 15.99 -8.38 -8.13
N LEU A 74 16.10 -7.58 -9.20
CA LEU A 74 17.16 -7.72 -10.19
C LEU A 74 18.56 -7.54 -9.56
N GLU A 75 18.70 -6.64 -8.60
CA GLU A 75 19.91 -6.48 -7.80
C GLU A 75 20.30 -7.78 -7.08
N SER A 76 19.32 -8.52 -6.55
CA SER A 76 19.56 -9.78 -5.82
C SER A 76 20.16 -10.88 -6.70
N PHE A 77 19.99 -10.81 -8.02
CA PHE A 77 20.56 -11.75 -8.99
C PHE A 77 21.83 -11.23 -9.67
N TRP A 78 22.29 -10.02 -9.34
CA TRP A 78 23.42 -9.37 -10.00
C TRP A 78 24.80 -9.79 -9.44
N ASN A 79 25.41 -10.80 -10.06
CA ASN A 79 26.63 -11.47 -9.57
C ASN A 79 27.98 -10.91 -10.11
N THR A 80 28.03 -9.76 -10.79
CA THR A 80 29.26 -9.35 -11.50
C THR A 80 30.24 -8.53 -10.63
N ASN A 81 31.52 -8.95 -10.56
CA ASN A 81 32.61 -8.32 -9.78
C ASN A 81 33.24 -7.07 -10.43
N ASN A 82 32.43 -6.13 -10.93
CA ASN A 82 32.95 -4.93 -11.61
C ASN A 82 32.87 -3.67 -10.73
N LEU A 83 33.83 -2.74 -10.88
CA LEU A 83 33.85 -1.40 -10.24
C LEU A 83 32.54 -0.61 -10.47
N ASN A 84 31.86 -0.84 -11.60
CA ASN A 84 30.54 -0.26 -11.91
C ASN A 84 29.43 -0.70 -10.93
N LYS A 85 29.64 -1.78 -10.17
CA LYS A 85 28.67 -2.28 -9.17
C LYS A 85 28.48 -1.28 -8.04
N LEU A 86 29.55 -0.64 -7.54
CA LEU A 86 29.45 0.30 -6.41
C LEU A 86 28.56 1.50 -6.74
N GLN A 87 28.75 2.11 -7.92
CA GLN A 87 27.92 3.23 -8.36
C GLN A 87 26.46 2.80 -8.57
N ALA A 88 26.23 1.62 -9.16
CA ALA A 88 24.89 1.07 -9.32
C ALA A 88 24.20 0.80 -7.95
N CYS A 89 24.95 0.29 -6.96
CA CYS A 89 24.46 0.06 -5.59
C CYS A 89 23.98 1.36 -4.93
N HIS A 90 24.76 2.44 -5.06
CA HIS A 90 24.36 3.73 -4.50
C HIS A 90 23.07 4.27 -5.14
N ILE A 91 22.93 4.12 -6.45
CA ILE A 91 21.72 4.51 -7.19
C ILE A 91 20.52 3.66 -6.75
N LEU A 92 20.68 2.34 -6.70
CA LEU A 92 19.62 1.40 -6.31
C LEU A 92 19.17 1.60 -4.86
N ARG A 93 20.11 1.83 -3.94
CA ARG A 93 19.81 2.16 -2.54
C ARG A 93 18.97 3.43 -2.44
N THR A 94 19.40 4.48 -3.13
CA THR A 94 18.70 5.77 -3.16
C THR A 94 17.30 5.62 -3.76
N TYR A 95 17.20 4.84 -4.85
CA TYR A 95 15.94 4.48 -5.48
C TYR A 95 15.00 3.75 -4.51
N HIS A 96 15.47 2.72 -3.79
CA HIS A 96 14.65 1.97 -2.83
C HIS A 96 14.09 2.89 -1.74
N GLN A 97 14.89 3.81 -1.22
CA GLN A 97 14.43 4.79 -0.22
C GLN A 97 13.32 5.69 -0.76
N TYR A 98 13.51 6.29 -1.94
CA TYR A 98 12.48 7.14 -2.55
C TYR A 98 11.22 6.37 -2.92
N TYR A 99 11.38 5.16 -3.47
CA TYR A 99 10.27 4.28 -3.80
C TYR A 99 9.45 3.90 -2.56
N ALA A 100 10.10 3.53 -1.45
CA ALA A 100 9.41 3.21 -0.21
C ALA A 100 8.62 4.41 0.32
N ILE A 101 9.21 5.61 0.31
CA ILE A 101 8.52 6.84 0.73
C ILE A 101 7.30 7.12 -0.17
N ALA A 102 7.48 7.02 -1.48
CA ALA A 102 6.41 7.25 -2.44
C ALA A 102 5.26 6.24 -2.28
N ALA A 103 5.59 4.95 -2.12
CA ALA A 103 4.62 3.89 -1.92
C ALA A 103 3.80 4.13 -0.64
N GLN A 104 4.47 4.49 0.46
CA GLN A 104 3.81 4.77 1.74
C GLN A 104 2.95 6.03 1.70
N ALA A 105 3.41 7.10 1.04
CA ALA A 105 2.61 8.31 0.84
C ALA A 105 1.33 8.01 0.03
N PHE A 106 1.46 7.16 -0.99
CA PHE A 106 0.34 6.75 -1.83
C PHE A 106 -0.68 5.90 -1.05
N VAL A 107 -0.20 4.92 -0.27
CA VAL A 107 -1.00 4.11 0.67
C VAL A 107 -1.75 5.03 1.64
N ALA A 108 -1.04 5.96 2.29
CA ALA A 108 -1.62 6.89 3.23
C ALA A 108 -2.72 7.76 2.59
N ALA A 109 -2.50 8.25 1.37
CA ALA A 109 -3.52 9.04 0.65
C ALA A 109 -4.81 8.24 0.42
N ILE A 110 -4.71 6.98 0.00
CA ILE A 110 -5.88 6.10 -0.20
C ILE A 110 -6.61 5.87 1.13
N LEU A 111 -5.86 5.61 2.20
CA LEU A 111 -6.42 5.40 3.53
C LEU A 111 -7.15 6.64 4.07
N ILE A 112 -6.60 7.84 3.85
CA ILE A 112 -7.24 9.11 4.22
C ILE A 112 -8.53 9.31 3.42
N MET A 113 -8.47 9.17 2.09
CA MET A 113 -9.63 9.35 1.22
C MET A 113 -10.77 8.41 1.63
N ARG A 114 -10.46 7.14 1.88
CA ARG A 114 -11.43 6.15 2.34
C ARG A 114 -12.05 6.52 3.69
N THR A 115 -11.22 6.88 4.66
CA THR A 115 -11.69 7.23 6.02
C THR A 115 -12.52 8.51 6.00
N TYR A 116 -12.13 9.49 5.18
CA TYR A 116 -12.89 10.71 4.96
C TYR A 116 -14.28 10.43 4.36
N ALA A 117 -14.37 9.54 3.37
CA ALA A 117 -15.63 9.11 2.79
C ALA A 117 -16.51 8.38 3.82
N LEU A 118 -15.90 7.52 4.66
CA LEU A 118 -16.61 6.75 5.68
C LEU A 118 -17.22 7.64 6.78
N TYR A 119 -16.57 8.76 7.10
CA TYR A 119 -17.04 9.75 8.08
C TYR A 119 -17.87 10.88 7.44
N GLU A 120 -18.59 10.58 6.36
CA GLU A 120 -19.55 11.49 5.72
C GLU A 120 -18.92 12.86 5.37
N ARG A 121 -17.66 12.84 4.91
CA ARG A 121 -16.90 14.04 4.50
C ARG A 121 -16.68 15.07 5.63
N ASN A 122 -16.54 14.62 6.88
CA ASN A 122 -16.21 15.52 7.99
C ASN A 122 -14.79 16.13 7.85
N ARG A 123 -14.72 17.40 7.46
CA ARG A 123 -13.46 18.14 7.24
C ARG A 123 -12.59 18.25 8.50
N ARG A 124 -13.17 18.25 9.71
CA ARG A 124 -12.38 18.30 10.96
C ARG A 124 -11.50 17.06 11.12
N LEU A 125 -12.07 15.90 10.79
CA LEU A 125 -11.33 14.64 10.84
C LEU A 125 -10.26 14.59 9.75
N LEU A 126 -10.56 15.11 8.55
CA LEU A 126 -9.58 15.23 7.47
C LEU A 126 -8.35 16.05 7.89
N PHE A 127 -8.56 17.25 8.44
CA PHE A 127 -7.45 18.08 8.92
C PHE A 127 -6.67 17.41 10.05
N SER A 128 -7.34 16.68 10.95
CA SER A 128 -6.67 15.90 11.98
C SER A 128 -5.78 14.80 11.38
N MET A 129 -6.29 14.02 10.42
CA MET A 129 -5.52 12.97 9.76
C MET A 129 -4.32 13.52 8.98
N LEU A 130 -4.53 14.63 8.25
CA LEU A 130 -3.45 15.31 7.52
C LEU A 130 -2.40 15.91 8.46
N ALA A 131 -2.81 16.47 9.60
CA ALA A 131 -1.87 17.00 10.59
C ALA A 131 -0.98 15.90 11.18
N VAL A 132 -1.56 14.73 11.50
CA VAL A 132 -0.78 13.58 11.99
C VAL A 132 0.17 13.05 10.91
N ALA A 133 -0.31 12.91 9.66
CA ALA A 133 0.53 12.48 8.54
C ALA A 133 1.69 13.47 8.29
N ALA A 134 1.41 14.78 8.30
CA ALA A 134 2.42 15.81 8.14
C ALA A 134 3.43 15.81 9.30
N ALA A 135 2.97 15.67 10.55
CA ALA A 135 3.85 15.58 11.71
C ALA A 135 4.78 14.35 11.62
N ALA A 136 4.26 13.19 11.21
CA ALA A 136 5.05 11.99 11.00
C ALA A 136 6.10 12.19 9.87
N ALA A 137 5.68 12.78 8.74
CA ALA A 137 6.56 13.05 7.60
C ALA A 137 7.68 14.06 7.95
N ILE A 138 7.33 15.16 8.64
CA ILE A 138 8.29 16.18 9.08
C ILE A 138 9.27 15.57 10.08
N THR A 139 8.78 14.82 11.07
CA THR A 139 9.65 14.16 12.05
C THR A 139 10.59 13.19 11.37
N GLY A 140 10.09 12.37 10.43
CA GLY A 140 10.91 11.46 9.63
C GLY A 140 11.97 12.18 8.81
N ALA A 141 11.60 13.25 8.11
CA ALA A 141 12.52 14.08 7.34
C ALA A 141 13.61 14.70 8.25
N CYS A 142 13.22 15.33 9.36
CA CYS A 142 14.17 15.91 10.32
C CYS A 142 15.16 14.88 10.86
N LEU A 143 14.69 13.66 11.18
CA LEU A 143 15.56 12.57 11.64
C LEU A 143 16.54 12.12 10.54
N ILE A 144 16.10 12.06 9.28
CA ILE A 144 16.98 11.69 8.17
C ILE A 144 18.04 12.78 7.91
N PHE A 145 17.64 14.06 7.86
CA PHE A 145 18.54 15.18 7.58
C PHE A 145 19.47 15.57 8.74
N SER A 146 19.10 15.27 9.99
CA SER A 146 19.94 15.58 11.17
C SER A 146 21.11 14.61 11.36
N GLY A 147 21.20 13.55 10.56
CA GLY A 147 22.34 12.64 10.60
C GLY A 147 23.59 13.29 10.02
N LYS A 148 24.55 13.68 10.88
CA LYS A 148 25.91 14.00 10.45
C LYS A 148 26.51 12.73 9.83
N GLY A 149 26.89 12.79 8.56
CA GLY A 149 27.37 11.63 7.81
C GLY A 149 28.76 11.20 8.25
N ASP A 150 28.86 10.15 9.06
CA ASP A 150 30.04 9.29 9.12
C ASP A 150 29.99 8.30 7.94
N SER A 151 30.09 8.84 6.73
CA SER A 151 30.04 8.07 5.47
C SER A 151 31.24 7.12 5.32
N ASP A 152 32.32 7.33 6.08
CA ASP A 152 33.60 6.61 5.99
C ASP A 152 33.55 5.16 6.48
N ALA A 153 32.65 4.83 7.42
CA ALA A 153 32.50 3.47 7.93
C ALA A 153 31.57 2.61 7.04
N LEU A 154 30.62 3.26 6.36
CA LEU A 154 29.65 2.62 5.48
C LEU A 154 30.30 2.19 4.15
N GLU A 155 31.25 2.98 3.64
CA GLU A 155 32.00 2.67 2.43
C GLU A 155 32.85 1.40 2.60
N LYS A 156 33.46 1.21 3.77
CA LYS A 156 34.27 0.00 4.07
C LYS A 156 33.43 -1.28 4.16
N LEU A 157 32.20 -1.21 4.65
CA LEU A 157 31.28 -2.36 4.72
C LEU A 157 30.71 -2.76 3.34
N LEU A 158 30.57 -1.82 2.41
CA LEU A 158 30.11 -2.06 1.03
C LEU A 158 31.17 -2.73 0.15
N VAL A 159 32.45 -2.57 0.50
CA VAL A 159 33.59 -3.02 -0.33
C VAL A 159 33.90 -4.51 -0.12
N GLU A 160 33.59 -5.09 1.04
CA GLU A 160 34.10 -6.42 1.42
C GLU A 160 33.16 -7.59 1.05
N VAL A 161 31.84 -7.37 0.82
CA VAL A 161 30.86 -8.46 0.59
C VAL A 161 29.82 -8.20 -0.52
N GLY A 162 30.15 -7.40 -1.54
CA GLY A 162 29.24 -7.09 -2.65
C GLY A 162 28.21 -6.00 -2.32
N CYS A 163 27.13 -5.87 -3.11
CA CYS A 163 26.13 -4.79 -3.02
C CYS A 163 25.23 -4.86 -1.76
N ALA A 164 25.68 -5.57 -0.74
CA ALA A 164 24.97 -5.73 0.50
C ALA A 164 24.97 -4.42 1.30
N SER A 165 23.83 -3.75 1.34
CA SER A 165 23.67 -2.50 2.07
C SER A 165 23.46 -2.76 3.57
N GLY A 166 24.58 -2.94 4.29
CA GLY A 166 24.57 -2.88 5.75
C GLY A 166 24.13 -1.49 6.21
N LEU A 167 23.16 -1.43 7.13
CA LEU A 167 22.66 -0.17 7.67
C LEU A 167 23.33 0.13 9.02
N GLU A 168 24.01 1.27 9.11
CA GLU A 168 24.63 1.73 10.35
C GLU A 168 23.57 1.91 11.46
N ILE A 169 23.94 1.64 12.71
CA ILE A 169 22.96 1.55 13.81
C ILE A 169 22.26 2.88 14.09
N SER A 170 22.98 4.01 13.97
CA SER A 170 22.42 5.33 14.20
C SER A 170 21.39 5.67 13.12
N SER A 171 21.73 5.43 11.85
CA SER A 171 20.86 5.60 10.68
C SER A 171 19.64 4.68 10.76
N SER A 172 19.84 3.43 11.15
CA SER A 172 18.77 2.44 11.31
C SER A 172 17.74 2.84 12.36
N ARG A 173 18.19 3.30 13.53
CA ARG A 173 17.28 3.77 14.60
C ARG A 173 16.50 5.00 14.18
N ARG A 174 17.11 5.93 13.46
CA ARG A 174 16.43 7.12 12.90
C ARG A 174 15.32 6.73 11.93
N LEU A 175 15.56 5.75 11.05
CA LEU A 175 14.51 5.17 10.21
C LEU A 175 13.45 4.47 11.06
N GLY A 176 13.83 3.65 12.04
CA GLY A 176 12.88 2.99 12.95
C GLY A 176 11.92 3.97 13.65
N TYR A 177 12.41 5.13 14.10
CA TYR A 177 11.56 6.19 14.64
C TYR A 177 10.63 6.81 13.59
N ALA A 178 11.10 7.02 12.35
CA ALA A 178 10.24 7.49 11.25
C ALA A 178 9.12 6.48 10.94
N TRP A 179 9.44 5.18 10.88
CA TRP A 179 8.46 4.10 10.70
C TRP A 179 7.49 3.98 11.88
N THR A 180 7.90 4.35 13.09
CA THR A 180 7.00 4.41 14.26
C THR A 180 5.92 5.47 14.06
N GLY A 181 6.25 6.63 13.49
CA GLY A 181 5.26 7.66 13.14
C GLY A 181 4.22 7.15 12.13
N MET A 182 4.67 6.35 11.17
CA MET A 182 3.80 5.69 10.18
C MET A 182 2.88 4.66 10.83
N LEU A 183 3.40 3.82 11.73
CA LEU A 183 2.60 2.86 12.49
C LEU A 183 1.51 3.57 13.32
N VAL A 184 1.83 4.70 13.95
CA VAL A 184 0.85 5.51 14.71
C VAL A 184 -0.25 6.01 13.78
N PHE A 185 0.12 6.51 12.60
CA PHE A 185 -0.84 6.95 11.60
C PHE A 185 -1.76 5.81 11.12
N ASP A 186 -1.19 4.66 10.75
CA ASP A 186 -1.96 3.49 10.31
C ASP A 186 -2.89 2.97 11.42
N SER A 187 -2.41 2.96 12.66
CA SER A 187 -3.20 2.55 13.83
C SER A 187 -4.37 3.50 14.08
N MET A 188 -4.15 4.81 13.93
CA MET A 188 -5.22 5.80 14.04
C MET A 188 -6.29 5.57 12.97
N ILE A 189 -5.90 5.39 11.71
CA ILE A 189 -6.84 5.10 10.61
C ILE A 189 -7.62 3.82 10.88
N PHE A 190 -6.94 2.77 11.33
CA PHE A 190 -7.57 1.51 11.69
C PHE A 190 -8.61 1.68 12.79
N VAL A 191 -8.25 2.37 13.88
CA VAL A 191 -9.16 2.62 15.01
C VAL A 191 -10.37 3.43 14.55
N LEU A 192 -10.18 4.52 13.79
CA LEU A 192 -11.30 5.31 13.25
C LEU A 192 -12.21 4.45 12.37
N THR A 193 -11.61 3.69 11.45
CA THR A 193 -12.36 2.80 10.56
C THR A 193 -13.16 1.78 11.36
N ALA A 194 -12.56 1.14 12.36
CA ALA A 194 -13.19 0.16 13.24
C ALA A 194 -14.31 0.76 14.12
N LEU A 195 -14.12 1.96 14.65
CA LEU A 195 -15.13 2.62 15.48
C LEU A 195 -16.39 2.97 14.68
N LYS A 196 -16.24 3.59 13.50
CA LYS A 196 -17.39 3.94 12.64
C LYS A 196 -18.10 2.69 12.14
N ALA A 197 -17.32 1.65 11.84
CA ALA A 197 -17.81 0.31 11.54
C ALA A 197 -18.69 -0.30 12.65
N LEU A 198 -18.20 -0.30 13.89
CA LEU A 198 -18.92 -0.87 15.04
C LEU A 198 -20.18 -0.05 15.37
N ALA A 199 -20.13 1.27 15.17
CA ALA A 199 -21.25 2.18 15.36
C ALA A 199 -22.35 2.08 14.29
N ALA A 200 -22.10 1.43 13.14
CA ALA A 200 -23.09 1.28 12.10
C ALA A 200 -24.28 0.40 12.55
N SER A 201 -25.50 0.89 12.31
CA SER A 201 -26.74 0.24 12.75
C SER A 201 -26.93 -1.15 12.13
N ARG A 202 -27.66 -2.05 12.81
CA ARG A 202 -27.98 -3.40 12.28
C ARG A 202 -28.66 -3.36 10.90
N ALA A 203 -29.39 -2.29 10.57
CA ALA A 203 -30.00 -2.09 9.25
C ALA A 203 -28.98 -1.65 8.17
N GLN A 204 -27.94 -0.90 8.55
CA GLN A 204 -26.82 -0.51 7.67
C GLN A 204 -25.73 -1.60 7.54
N ARG A 205 -25.79 -2.67 8.36
CA ARG A 205 -24.92 -3.87 8.26
C ARG A 205 -25.21 -4.74 7.03
N GLY A 206 -26.13 -4.35 6.15
CA GLY A 206 -26.40 -5.04 4.89
C GLY A 206 -25.13 -5.10 4.03
N GLY A 207 -24.44 -6.24 4.05
CA GLY A 207 -23.33 -6.61 3.18
C GLY A 207 -22.07 -5.75 3.31
N LEU A 208 -22.11 -4.53 2.77
CA LEU A 208 -20.94 -3.71 2.47
C LEU A 208 -20.15 -3.27 3.71
N ILE A 209 -20.84 -2.76 4.73
CA ILE A 209 -20.19 -2.33 5.98
C ILE A 209 -19.66 -3.54 6.76
N PHE A 210 -20.39 -4.66 6.78
CA PHE A 210 -19.93 -5.88 7.44
C PHE A 210 -18.71 -6.51 6.75
N LEU A 211 -18.66 -6.50 5.41
CA LEU A 211 -17.50 -6.93 4.62
C LEU A 211 -16.30 -5.98 4.79
N LEU A 212 -16.54 -4.66 4.81
CA LEU A 212 -15.52 -3.65 5.13
C LEU A 212 -14.89 -3.87 6.51
N ILE A 213 -15.65 -4.41 7.46
CA ILE A 213 -15.18 -4.72 8.81
C ILE A 213 -14.48 -6.06 8.84
N ARG A 214 -15.12 -7.13 8.38
CA ARG A 214 -14.59 -8.49 8.49
C ARG A 214 -13.31 -8.66 7.67
N ASP A 215 -13.34 -8.20 6.43
CA ASP A 215 -12.22 -8.40 5.51
C ASP A 215 -11.23 -7.24 5.64
N GLY A 216 -11.73 -6.01 5.78
CA GLY A 216 -10.88 -4.83 5.95
C GLY A 216 -10.08 -4.80 7.25
N SER A 217 -10.65 -5.23 8.39
CA SER A 217 -9.91 -5.20 9.67
C SER A 217 -8.76 -6.20 9.72
N LEU A 218 -8.92 -7.38 9.11
CA LEU A 218 -7.84 -8.36 8.98
C LEU A 218 -6.69 -7.80 8.15
N TYR A 219 -6.99 -7.12 7.04
CA TYR A 219 -5.97 -6.46 6.22
C TYR A 219 -5.20 -5.38 6.99
N PHE A 220 -5.90 -4.55 7.78
CA PHE A 220 -5.26 -3.56 8.64
C PHE A 220 -4.40 -4.18 9.73
N LEU A 221 -4.86 -5.27 10.37
CA LEU A 221 -4.09 -5.99 11.38
C LEU A 221 -2.79 -6.53 10.81
N VAL A 222 -2.83 -7.12 9.61
CA VAL A 222 -1.65 -7.63 8.91
C VAL A 222 -0.67 -6.49 8.57
N MET A 223 -1.16 -5.33 8.13
CA MET A 223 -0.32 -4.15 7.90
C MET A 223 0.37 -3.65 9.19
N VAL A 224 -0.39 -3.52 10.29
CA VAL A 224 0.15 -3.11 11.60
C VAL A 224 1.21 -4.11 12.08
N ALA A 225 0.95 -5.41 12.00
CA ALA A 225 1.90 -6.45 12.39
C ALA A 225 3.18 -6.42 11.54
N SER A 226 3.04 -6.22 10.23
CA SER A 226 4.17 -6.13 9.29
C SER A 226 5.02 -4.88 9.57
N ASN A 227 4.39 -3.72 9.78
CA ASN A 227 5.06 -2.48 10.18
C ASN A 227 5.79 -2.63 11.52
N CYS A 228 5.16 -3.25 12.52
CA CYS A 228 5.79 -3.55 13.81
C CYS A 228 7.04 -4.43 13.63
N GLY A 229 6.95 -5.51 12.84
CA GLY A 229 8.09 -6.36 12.51
C GLY A 229 9.22 -5.58 11.83
N ASN A 230 8.89 -4.69 10.91
CA ASN A 230 9.88 -3.84 10.25
C ASN A 230 10.57 -2.87 11.23
N ILE A 231 9.82 -2.23 12.14
CA ILE A 231 10.38 -1.36 13.19
C ILE A 231 11.33 -2.15 14.10
N LEU A 232 10.92 -3.35 14.54
CA LEU A 232 11.79 -4.22 15.34
C LEU A 232 13.08 -4.56 14.59
N SER A 233 13.01 -4.78 13.28
CA SER A 233 14.21 -5.01 12.46
C SER A 233 15.16 -3.81 12.47
N PHE A 234 14.64 -2.58 12.38
CA PHE A 234 15.46 -1.37 12.47
C PHE A 234 16.11 -1.16 13.85
N MET A 235 15.43 -1.57 14.92
CA MET A 235 15.89 -1.34 16.29
C MET A 235 16.91 -2.38 16.77
N TYR A 236 16.68 -3.65 16.43
CA TYR A 236 17.36 -4.78 17.09
C TYR A 236 18.13 -5.70 16.14
N ALA A 237 17.88 -5.64 14.82
CA ALA A 237 18.52 -6.58 13.91
C ALA A 237 19.99 -6.21 13.62
N GLY A 238 20.72 -7.19 13.09
CA GLY A 238 22.08 -7.03 12.61
C GLY A 238 22.20 -6.08 11.41
N PRO A 239 23.43 -5.62 11.08
CA PRO A 239 23.66 -4.59 10.09
C PRO A 239 23.01 -4.87 8.74
N TYR A 240 22.97 -6.11 8.26
CA TYR A 240 22.47 -6.44 6.92
C TYR A 240 20.99 -6.85 6.88
N VAL A 241 20.36 -7.06 8.04
CA VAL A 241 18.93 -7.40 8.19
C VAL A 241 18.09 -6.24 8.72
N ARG A 242 18.70 -5.08 9.02
CA ARG A 242 17.97 -3.86 9.41
C ARG A 242 17.09 -3.36 8.27
N GLY A 243 15.79 -3.21 8.53
CA GLY A 243 14.84 -2.73 7.54
C GLY A 243 14.47 -3.77 6.49
N VAL A 244 14.84 -5.04 6.66
CA VAL A 244 14.53 -6.13 5.73
C VAL A 244 13.02 -6.30 5.50
N GLY A 245 12.21 -5.91 6.49
CA GLY A 245 10.75 -5.93 6.40
C GLY A 245 10.16 -4.80 5.55
N THR A 246 10.94 -3.83 5.07
CA THR A 246 10.44 -2.65 4.35
C THR A 246 9.77 -3.04 3.04
N THR A 247 10.45 -3.84 2.22
CA THR A 247 9.92 -4.32 0.94
C THR A 247 8.67 -5.17 1.18
N PHE A 248 8.72 -6.10 2.14
CA PHE A 248 7.58 -6.93 2.51
C PHE A 248 6.38 -6.07 2.94
N THR A 249 6.59 -5.06 3.77
CA THR A 249 5.53 -4.20 4.28
C THR A 249 4.90 -3.39 3.14
N ASN A 250 5.71 -2.83 2.24
CA ASN A 250 5.19 -2.10 1.07
C ASN A 250 4.38 -3.02 0.15
N VAL A 251 4.87 -4.24 -0.10
CA VAL A 251 4.17 -5.26 -0.90
C VAL A 251 2.83 -5.60 -0.27
N ILE A 252 2.80 -5.93 1.01
CA ILE A 252 1.58 -6.26 1.73
C ILE A 252 0.60 -5.10 1.68
N SER A 253 1.02 -3.87 2.02
CA SER A 253 0.16 -2.69 1.95
C SER A 253 -0.49 -2.51 0.58
N SER A 254 0.29 -2.71 -0.50
CA SER A 254 -0.22 -2.64 -1.86
C SER A 254 -1.24 -3.73 -2.19
N ILE A 255 -0.96 -4.99 -1.84
CA ILE A 255 -1.88 -6.12 -2.05
C ILE A 255 -3.19 -5.87 -1.29
N MET A 256 -3.10 -5.46 -0.02
CA MET A 256 -4.27 -5.19 0.82
C MET A 256 -5.17 -4.10 0.24
N ILE A 257 -4.57 -3.01 -0.25
CA ILE A 257 -5.31 -1.93 -0.93
C ILE A 257 -5.95 -2.43 -2.21
N SER A 258 -5.21 -3.20 -3.03
CA SER A 258 -5.71 -3.73 -4.29
C SER A 258 -6.91 -4.66 -4.08
N ARG A 259 -6.81 -5.59 -3.11
CA ARG A 259 -7.91 -6.50 -2.74
C ARG A 259 -9.12 -5.75 -2.20
N LEU A 260 -8.90 -4.74 -1.38
CA LEU A 260 -9.98 -3.89 -0.90
C LEU A 260 -10.70 -3.18 -2.06
N MET A 261 -9.96 -2.60 -3.00
CA MET A 261 -10.54 -1.89 -4.14
C MET A 261 -11.32 -2.83 -5.06
N LEU A 262 -10.79 -4.03 -5.32
CA LEU A 262 -11.47 -5.08 -6.07
C LEU A 262 -12.78 -5.51 -5.39
N ASN A 263 -12.73 -5.82 -4.09
CA ASN A 263 -13.92 -6.21 -3.32
C ASN A 263 -15.00 -5.12 -3.34
N LEU A 264 -14.61 -3.84 -3.25
CA LEU A 264 -15.55 -2.73 -3.31
C LEU A 264 -16.18 -2.55 -4.69
N ARG A 265 -15.43 -2.82 -5.77
CA ARG A 265 -15.91 -2.70 -7.15
C ARG A 265 -16.82 -3.87 -7.52
N ASP A 266 -16.49 -5.08 -7.11
CA ASP A 266 -17.31 -6.29 -7.35
C ASP A 266 -18.71 -6.15 -6.75
N HIS A 267 -18.82 -5.66 -5.51
CA HIS A 267 -20.11 -5.41 -4.87
C HIS A 267 -20.97 -4.35 -5.58
N LYS A 268 -20.35 -3.34 -6.22
CA LYS A 268 -21.10 -2.36 -7.01
C LYS A 268 -21.71 -2.97 -8.26
N HIS A 269 -21.08 -3.99 -8.84
CA HIS A 269 -21.59 -4.72 -10.00
C HIS A 269 -22.59 -5.82 -9.58
N ALA A 270 -22.54 -6.30 -8.33
CA ALA A 270 -23.36 -7.38 -7.81
C ALA A 270 -24.73 -6.99 -7.18
N GLY A 271 -25.15 -5.71 -7.21
CA GLY A 271 -26.45 -5.28 -6.65
C GLY A 271 -27.53 -5.00 -7.71
N PRO A 272 -28.84 -5.18 -7.43
CA PRO A 272 -29.55 -6.24 -6.70
C PRO A 272 -30.30 -7.15 -7.70
N GLN A 273 -29.68 -8.23 -8.18
CA GLN A 273 -30.38 -9.21 -9.05
C GLN A 273 -30.87 -10.46 -8.31
N ARG A 274 -30.65 -10.58 -7.00
CA ARG A 274 -30.92 -11.82 -6.23
C ARG A 274 -32.26 -11.87 -5.48
N THR A 275 -33.26 -11.06 -5.84
CA THR A 275 -34.61 -11.12 -5.23
C THR A 275 -35.76 -11.16 -6.25
N ALA A 276 -35.57 -11.81 -7.39
CA ALA A 276 -36.66 -12.12 -8.32
C ALA A 276 -36.53 -13.50 -8.96
N GLU A 277 -36.13 -14.53 -8.19
CA GLU A 277 -36.33 -15.93 -8.59
C GLU A 277 -36.94 -16.69 -7.41
N SER A 278 -38.19 -16.35 -7.11
CA SER A 278 -39.09 -17.28 -6.43
C SER A 278 -40.49 -16.99 -6.93
N THR A 279 -41.09 -18.01 -7.54
CA THR A 279 -42.47 -18.09 -8.04
C THR A 279 -42.67 -17.63 -9.50
N THR A 280 -42.40 -18.52 -10.46
CA THR A 280 -43.46 -19.26 -11.16
C THR A 280 -42.87 -20.48 -11.86
N LEU A 281 -43.42 -21.62 -11.50
CA LEU A 281 -43.27 -22.93 -12.13
C LEU A 281 -44.06 -22.92 -13.46
N TYR A 282 -43.57 -23.71 -14.42
CA TYR A 282 -44.19 -24.16 -15.69
C TYR A 282 -43.73 -23.53 -17.03
N ASP A 283 -43.11 -24.42 -17.81
CA ASP A 283 -43.00 -24.54 -19.28
C ASP A 283 -42.05 -23.64 -20.09
N ALA A 284 -40.87 -24.19 -20.42
CA ALA A 284 -40.27 -24.12 -21.76
C ALA A 284 -39.09 -25.12 -21.92
N PRO A 285 -38.85 -25.68 -23.13
CA PRO A 285 -38.01 -26.86 -23.34
C PRO A 285 -36.51 -26.56 -23.44
N ILE A 286 -35.72 -27.61 -23.25
CA ILE A 286 -34.26 -27.68 -23.36
C ILE A 286 -33.80 -27.09 -24.71
N SER A 287 -33.13 -25.94 -24.68
CA SER A 287 -32.37 -25.40 -25.81
C SER A 287 -30.90 -25.29 -25.40
N THR A 288 -30.06 -26.09 -26.05
CA THR A 288 -28.60 -26.00 -25.98
C THR A 288 -28.12 -24.84 -26.85
N VAL A 289 -28.11 -23.63 -26.30
CA VAL A 289 -27.36 -22.50 -26.86
C VAL A 289 -26.60 -21.85 -25.71
N VAL A 290 -25.28 -21.99 -25.72
CA VAL A 290 -24.39 -21.18 -24.90
C VAL A 290 -24.35 -19.80 -25.56
N GLU A 291 -25.14 -18.88 -25.04
CA GLU A 291 -25.16 -17.49 -25.52
C GLU A 291 -24.04 -16.70 -24.82
N PRO A 292 -23.17 -16.00 -25.56
CA PRO A 292 -22.05 -15.28 -24.98
C PRO A 292 -22.53 -14.00 -24.31
N TYR A 293 -22.16 -13.84 -23.03
CA TYR A 293 -22.42 -12.67 -22.20
C TYR A 293 -21.64 -11.45 -22.72
N TYR A 294 -22.17 -10.75 -23.73
CA TYR A 294 -21.73 -9.41 -24.13
C TYR A 294 -22.93 -8.48 -24.26
N ALA A 295 -23.51 -8.10 -23.12
CA ALA A 295 -24.41 -6.94 -23.07
C ALA A 295 -23.61 -5.73 -22.56
N LEU A 296 -23.16 -4.90 -23.51
CA LEU A 296 -22.69 -3.53 -23.28
C LEU A 296 -23.77 -2.74 -22.53
N SER A 297 -23.56 -2.47 -21.24
CA SER A 297 -24.35 -1.49 -20.49
C SER A 297 -23.65 -0.13 -20.54
N THR A 298 -24.03 0.69 -21.51
CA THR A 298 -23.70 2.12 -21.61
C THR A 298 -24.40 2.99 -20.55
N ARG A 299 -24.82 2.42 -19.41
CA ARG A 299 -25.52 3.13 -18.32
C ARG A 299 -24.72 3.34 -17.04
N GLY A 300 -23.46 2.87 -16.97
CA GLY A 300 -22.60 3.04 -15.79
C GLY A 300 -22.01 4.45 -15.62
N ALA A 301 -21.96 5.27 -16.66
CA ALA A 301 -21.28 6.57 -16.64
C ALA A 301 -21.99 7.64 -15.80
N VAL A 302 -23.29 7.49 -15.51
CA VAL A 302 -24.08 8.49 -14.75
C VAL A 302 -23.90 8.34 -13.24
N ALA A 303 -23.47 7.16 -12.76
CA ALA A 303 -23.30 6.92 -11.32
C ALA A 303 -21.91 7.31 -10.80
N ASP A 304 -20.88 7.36 -11.66
CA ASP A 304 -19.56 7.89 -11.28
C ASP A 304 -19.60 9.43 -11.10
N GLU A 305 -20.63 10.09 -11.64
CA GLU A 305 -20.86 11.53 -11.49
C GLU A 305 -21.33 11.88 -10.06
N PHE A 306 -22.10 11.03 -9.39
CA PHE A 306 -22.66 11.37 -8.07
C PHE A 306 -21.65 11.30 -6.91
N MET A 307 -20.45 10.74 -7.12
CA MET A 307 -19.40 10.70 -6.10
C MET A 307 -18.43 11.89 -6.21
N TRP A 308 -18.44 12.64 -7.32
CA TRP A 308 -17.42 13.65 -7.64
C TRP A 308 -17.92 14.94 -8.31
N HIS A 309 -19.22 15.13 -8.59
CA HIS A 309 -19.69 16.26 -9.43
C HIS A 309 -20.38 17.43 -8.69
N ASP A 310 -20.33 17.50 -7.36
CA ASP A 310 -20.93 18.64 -6.62
C ASP A 310 -19.98 19.82 -6.38
N ASP A 311 -18.69 19.68 -6.69
CA ASP A 311 -17.66 20.68 -6.31
C ASP A 311 -17.40 21.80 -7.34
N ILE A 312 -18.17 21.92 -8.44
CA ILE A 312 -17.98 23.02 -9.42
C ILE A 312 -19.23 23.89 -9.62
N TYR A 313 -20.44 23.40 -9.34
CA TYR A 313 -21.67 24.19 -9.58
C TYR A 313 -22.15 25.03 -8.39
N ASP A 314 -21.69 24.78 -7.16
CA ASP A 314 -22.18 25.51 -5.98
C ASP A 314 -21.35 26.76 -5.64
N GLU A 315 -20.11 26.86 -6.14
CA GLU A 315 -19.28 28.08 -6.05
C GLU A 315 -19.76 29.15 -7.06
N GLY A 316 -20.14 28.73 -8.28
CA GLY A 316 -20.69 29.63 -9.31
C GLY A 316 -22.08 30.19 -8.99
N ARG A 317 -22.89 29.46 -8.20
CA ARG A 317 -24.23 29.90 -7.80
C ARG A 317 -24.25 30.87 -6.61
N ARG A 318 -23.16 30.95 -5.82
CA ARG A 318 -22.99 31.96 -4.77
C ARG A 318 -22.46 33.29 -5.28
N ILE A 319 -21.73 33.29 -6.40
CA ILE A 319 -21.23 34.52 -7.04
C ILE A 319 -22.33 35.20 -7.89
N SER A 320 -23.31 34.44 -8.39
CA SER A 320 -24.43 34.98 -9.21
C SER A 320 -25.67 35.43 -8.41
N ARG A 321 -25.60 35.49 -7.06
CA ARG A 321 -26.68 35.98 -6.18
C ARG A 321 -26.31 37.20 -5.32
N GLY A 322 -25.19 37.87 -5.61
CA GLY A 322 -25.13 39.34 -5.47
C GLY A 322 -25.59 39.89 -6.82
N ASP A 323 -26.63 40.71 -6.91
CA ASP A 323 -26.76 42.05 -6.34
C ASP A 323 -28.26 42.43 -6.21
N PRO A 324 -28.63 43.56 -5.57
CA PRO A 324 -27.81 44.58 -4.91
C PRO A 324 -28.01 44.71 -3.39
#